data_AF-A0A7K3G6S3-F1
#
_entry.id   AF-A0A7K3G6S3-F1
#
_cell.length_a   1.000
_cell.length_b   1.000
_cell.length_c   1.000
_cell.angle_alpha   90.00
_cell.angle_beta   90.00
_cell.angle_gamma   90.00
#
_symmetry.space_group_name_H-M   'P 1'
#
loop_
_entity.id
_entity.type
_entity.pdbx_description
1 polymer ?
#
loop_
_entity_poly.entity_id
_entity_poly.type
_entity_poly.pdbx_seq_one_letter_code
_entity_poly.pdbx_strand_id
1 'polypeptide(L)'
;PITVTGVTGNAPANLAVTVDVRHTFRGDLKVELVAPDGGAFVLKNYNSSDSADHVQGTFTVDASAKAANGTWKLRVTDNWVNDTGYVNAWSLQF
;
A
#
# COMPACT_ATOMS: atom_id res chain seq x y z
N PRO A 1 10.19 -2.16 -3.26
CA PRO A 1 10.03 -3.14 -2.15
C PRO A 1 10.76 -2.61 -0.92
N ILE A 2 10.30 -2.95 0.29
CA ILE A 2 10.98 -2.60 1.55
C ILE A 2 11.33 -3.90 2.26
N THR A 3 12.62 -4.09 2.57
CA THR A 3 13.08 -5.21 3.39
C THR A 3 13.19 -4.74 4.83
N VAL A 4 12.46 -5.41 5.72
CA VAL A 4 12.45 -5.15 7.16
C VAL A 4 13.30 -6.21 7.85
N THR A 5 14.25 -5.76 8.67
CA THR A 5 15.13 -6.60 9.48
C THR A 5 15.20 -6.07 10.90
N GLY A 6 15.56 -6.92 11.87
CA GLY A 6 15.74 -6.52 13.26
C GLY A 6 14.45 -6.30 14.07
N VAL A 7 13.26 -6.50 13.46
CA VAL A 7 11.97 -6.43 14.17
C VAL A 7 11.52 -7.85 14.52
N THR A 8 11.71 -8.25 15.77
CA THR A 8 11.34 -9.59 16.24
C THR A 8 9.82 -9.74 16.35
N GLY A 9 9.29 -10.91 15.98
CA GLY A 9 7.86 -11.22 16.10
C GLY A 9 7.02 -10.73 14.93
N ASN A 10 5.75 -10.47 15.21
CA ASN A 10 4.78 -10.01 14.22
C ASN A 10 4.76 -8.48 14.10
N ALA A 11 4.27 -7.98 12.97
CA ALA A 11 3.99 -6.57 12.77
C ALA A 11 2.89 -6.08 13.73
N PRO A 12 2.74 -4.76 13.98
CA PRO A 12 1.69 -4.27 14.87
C PRO A 12 0.28 -4.35 14.24
N ALA A 13 -0.75 -4.26 15.09
CA ALA A 13 -2.15 -4.15 14.65
C ALA A 13 -2.51 -2.77 14.07
N ASN A 14 -1.60 -1.80 14.20
CA ASN A 14 -1.73 -0.45 13.69
C ASN A 14 -0.54 -0.07 12.78
N LEU A 15 -0.08 -1.02 11.95
CA LEU A 15 1.02 -0.78 11.01
C LEU A 15 0.66 0.40 10.09
N ALA A 16 1.45 1.46 10.17
CA ALA A 16 1.24 2.66 9.37
C ALA A 16 1.95 2.54 8.03
N VAL A 17 1.20 2.76 6.96
CA VAL A 17 1.64 2.67 5.57
C VAL A 17 1.44 4.02 4.91
N THR A 18 2.53 4.77 4.73
CA THR A 18 2.47 6.06 4.04
C THR A 18 2.75 5.84 2.56
N VAL A 19 1.91 6.40 1.70
CA VAL A 19 2.02 6.26 0.25
C VAL A 19 1.98 7.61 -0.44
N ASP A 20 2.71 7.71 -1.55
CA ASP A 20 2.63 8.78 -2.53
C ASP A 20 2.61 8.13 -3.93
N VAL A 21 1.41 7.98 -4.49
CA VAL A 21 1.17 7.47 -5.84
C VAL A 21 0.62 8.59 -6.70
N ARG A 22 1.33 8.94 -7.77
CA ARG A 22 0.93 9.98 -8.71
C ARG A 22 0.11 9.36 -9.82
N HIS A 23 -1.11 9.84 -9.98
CA HIS A 23 -2.10 9.41 -10.98
C HIS A 23 -3.13 10.53 -11.18
N THR A 24 -3.60 10.74 -12.41
CA THR A 24 -4.58 11.80 -12.76
C THR A 24 -6.04 11.41 -12.51
N PHE A 25 -6.30 10.15 -12.17
CA PHE A 25 -7.59 9.70 -11.70
C PHE A 25 -7.43 8.59 -10.66
N ARG A 26 -7.44 8.92 -9.37
CA ARG A 26 -7.13 7.94 -8.31
C ARG A 26 -8.21 6.87 -8.14
N GLY A 27 -9.41 7.14 -8.66
CA GLY A 27 -10.51 6.19 -8.69
C GLY A 27 -10.21 4.91 -9.46
N ASP A 28 -9.23 4.94 -10.36
CA ASP A 28 -8.85 3.77 -11.16
C ASP A 28 -8.01 2.76 -10.38
N LEU A 29 -7.38 3.24 -9.30
CA LEU A 29 -6.35 2.51 -8.60
C LEU A 29 -6.90 1.61 -7.50
N LYS A 30 -6.43 0.36 -7.50
CA LYS A 30 -6.39 -0.50 -6.31
C LYS A 30 -4.97 -0.45 -5.71
N VAL A 31 -4.86 -0.12 -4.43
CA VAL A 31 -3.59 -0.05 -3.70
C VAL A 31 -3.61 -1.05 -2.56
N GLU A 32 -2.61 -1.92 -2.52
CA GLU A 32 -2.48 -3.00 -1.54
C GLU A 32 -1.09 -3.02 -0.91
N LEU A 33 -1.03 -3.28 0.40
CA LEU A 33 0.19 -3.71 1.06
C LEU A 33 0.27 -5.23 0.99
N VAL A 34 1.36 -5.77 0.45
CA VAL A 34 1.64 -7.20 0.40
C VAL A 34 2.70 -7.55 1.46
N ALA A 35 2.33 -8.44 2.37
CA ALA A 35 3.17 -8.98 3.43
C ALA A 35 4.22 -9.97 2.89
N PRO A 36 5.26 -10.30 3.68
CA PRO A 36 6.32 -11.22 3.26
C PRO A 36 5.83 -12.61 2.89
N ASP A 37 4.72 -13.05 3.48
CA ASP A 37 4.07 -14.34 3.20
C ASP A 37 3.12 -14.31 1.98
N GLY A 38 3.00 -13.16 1.31
CA GLY A 38 2.11 -12.96 0.16
C GLY A 38 0.69 -12.56 0.53
N GLY A 39 0.32 -12.51 1.81
CA GLY A 39 -0.96 -11.96 2.25
C GLY A 39 -1.07 -10.47 1.91
N ALA A 40 -2.27 -10.00 1.55
CA ALA A 40 -2.47 -8.62 1.11
C ALA A 40 -3.51 -7.89 1.96
N PHE A 41 -3.27 -6.60 2.20
CA PHE A 41 -4.18 -5.66 2.84
C PHE A 41 -4.56 -4.59 1.84
N VAL A 42 -5.86 -4.39 1.61
CA VAL A 42 -6.35 -3.31 0.74
C VAL A 42 -6.25 -1.99 1.48
N LEU A 43 -5.42 -1.08 1.00
CA LEU A 43 -5.29 0.28 1.53
C LEU A 43 -6.36 1.19 0.90
N LYS A 44 -6.53 1.05 -0.42
CA LYS A 44 -7.56 1.72 -1.21
C LYS A 44 -8.07 0.77 -2.27
N ASN A 45 -9.38 0.71 -2.42
CA ASN A 45 -10.00 0.03 -3.56
C ASN A 45 -10.30 1.05 -4.66
N TYR A 46 -10.41 0.54 -5.89
CA TYR A 46 -10.90 1.36 -7.00
C TYR A 46 -12.33 1.86 -6.71
N ASN A 47 -12.63 3.05 -7.20
CA ASN A 47 -13.92 3.69 -7.09
C ASN A 47 -14.08 4.68 -8.25
N SER A 48 -14.93 4.36 -9.22
CA SER A 48 -15.16 5.19 -10.41
C SER A 48 -15.76 6.56 -10.11
N SER A 49 -16.26 6.78 -8.89
CA SER A 49 -16.76 8.09 -8.43
C SER A 49 -15.69 8.94 -7.74
N ASP A 50 -14.47 8.44 -7.56
CA ASP A 50 -13.37 9.16 -6.91
C ASP A 50 -12.43 9.79 -7.95
N SER A 51 -12.89 10.90 -8.53
CA SER A 51 -12.23 11.60 -9.64
C SER A 51 -11.09 12.53 -9.24
N ALA A 52 -10.62 12.45 -7.99
CA ALA A 52 -9.50 13.26 -7.54
C ALA A 52 -8.16 12.69 -8.03
N ASP A 53 -7.14 13.54 -8.05
CA ASP A 53 -5.78 13.14 -8.34
C ASP A 53 -5.14 12.41 -7.16
N HIS A 54 -4.24 11.47 -7.48
CA HIS A 54 -3.23 10.87 -6.62
C HIS A 54 -3.74 10.06 -5.41
N VAL A 55 -2.98 9.06 -4.98
CA VAL A 55 -3.21 8.39 -3.69
C VAL A 55 -2.07 8.80 -2.76
N GLN A 56 -2.38 9.72 -1.85
CA GLN A 56 -1.41 10.27 -0.91
C GLN A 56 -1.97 10.25 0.50
N GLY A 57 -1.14 9.83 1.45
CA GLY A 57 -1.49 9.81 2.86
C GLY A 57 -1.03 8.54 3.55
N THR A 58 -1.49 8.38 4.79
CA THR A 58 -1.14 7.25 5.65
C THR A 58 -2.36 6.38 5.90
N PHE A 59 -2.22 5.10 5.60
CA PHE A 59 -3.20 4.06 5.89
C PHE A 59 -2.74 3.27 7.11
N THR A 60 -3.68 2.74 7.89
CA THR A 60 -3.39 1.84 9.01
C THR A 60 -3.96 0.47 8.70
N VAL A 61 -3.18 -0.58 8.89
CA VAL A 61 -3.61 -1.97 8.70
C VAL A 61 -3.31 -2.80 9.93
N ASP A 62 -4.19 -3.75 10.22
CA ASP A 62 -3.92 -4.78 11.21
C ASP A 62 -3.05 -5.88 10.61
N ALA A 63 -1.74 -5.79 10.85
CA ALA A 63 -0.77 -6.77 10.41
C ALA A 63 -0.30 -7.68 11.56
N SER A 64 -1.02 -7.73 12.69
CA SER A 64 -0.65 -8.47 13.90
C SER A 64 -0.47 -9.99 13.71
N ALA A 65 -1.04 -10.53 12.62
CA ALA A 65 -0.89 -11.92 12.22
C ALA A 65 0.29 -12.18 11.25
N LYS A 66 1.06 -11.16 10.86
CA LYS A 66 2.14 -11.26 9.87
C LYS A 66 3.50 -11.07 10.53
N ALA A 67 4.49 -11.87 10.14
CA ALA A 67 5.87 -11.64 10.56
C ALA A 67 6.35 -10.23 10.14
N ALA A 68 6.96 -9.48 11.06
CA ALA A 68 7.44 -8.14 10.77
C ALA A 68 8.63 -8.16 9.81
N ASN A 69 9.61 -9.03 10.09
CA ASN A 69 10.77 -9.22 9.24
C ASN A 69 10.39 -9.87 7.90
N GLY A 70 11.02 -9.38 6.83
CA GLY A 70 10.82 -9.89 5.48
C GLY A 70 10.67 -8.78 4.45
N THR A 71 10.30 -9.16 3.23
CA THR A 71 10.11 -8.21 2.14
C THR A 71 8.64 -7.84 2.00
N TRP A 72 8.33 -6.59 2.35
CA TRP A 72 7.03 -5.99 2.12
C TRP A 72 7.01 -5.30 0.75
N LYS A 73 5.84 -5.27 0.11
CA LYS A 73 5.65 -4.62 -1.20
C LYS A 73 4.39 -3.76 -1.18
N LEU A 74 4.45 -2.58 -1.78
CA LEU A 74 3.27 -1.88 -2.24
C LEU A 74 2.92 -2.40 -3.63
N ARG A 75 1.67 -2.84 -3.82
CA ARG A 75 1.13 -3.21 -5.13
C ARG A 75 0.08 -2.19 -5.52
N VAL A 76 0.28 -1.57 -6.68
CA VAL A 76 -0.68 -0.65 -7.28
C VAL A 76 -1.14 -1.25 -8.60
N THR A 77 -2.45 -1.45 -8.73
CA THR A 77 -3.09 -1.90 -9.96
C THR A 77 -3.95 -0.78 -10.48
N ASP A 78 -3.65 -0.34 -11.69
CA ASP A 78 -4.53 0.52 -12.47
C ASP A 78 -5.52 -0.35 -13.26
N ASN A 79 -6.82 -0.12 -13.06
CA ASN A 79 -7.87 -0.95 -13.64
C ASN A 79 -8.54 -0.30 -14.87
N TRP A 80 -8.10 0.90 -15.27
CA TRP A 80 -8.56 1.60 -16.46
C TRP A 80 -7.37 2.02 -17.34
N VAL A 81 -7.64 2.33 -18.61
CA VAL A 81 -6.57 2.46 -19.64
C VAL A 81 -6.26 3.90 -20.04
N ASN A 82 -7.03 4.88 -19.56
CA ASN A 82 -6.97 6.25 -20.06
C ASN A 82 -5.98 7.14 -19.30
N ASP A 83 -5.79 6.85 -18.02
CA ASP A 83 -4.90 7.57 -17.14
C ASP A 83 -3.62 6.75 -16.91
N THR A 84 -2.55 7.42 -16.52
CA THR A 84 -1.29 6.75 -16.19
C THR A 84 -0.63 7.43 -15.01
N GLY A 85 0.31 6.72 -14.38
CA GLY A 85 1.01 7.23 -13.22
C GLY A 85 2.12 6.32 -12.73
N TYR A 86 2.61 6.60 -11.53
CA TYR A 86 3.70 5.86 -10.91
C TYR A 86 3.67 5.97 -9.38
N VAL A 87 4.30 5.01 -8.71
CA VAL A 87 4.58 5.10 -7.27
C VAL A 87 5.78 6.02 -7.08
N ASN A 88 5.57 7.19 -6.48
CA ASN A 88 6.65 8.14 -6.19
C ASN A 88 7.42 7.72 -4.94
N ALA A 89 6.73 7.45 -3.84
CA ALA A 89 7.33 7.01 -2.58
C ALA A 89 6.35 6.21 -1.73
N TRP A 90 6.88 5.41 -0.80
CA TRP A 90 6.10 4.81 0.26
C TRP A 90 7.01 4.35 1.41
N SER A 91 6.43 4.20 2.60
CA SER A 91 7.15 3.76 3.80
C SER A 91 6.26 2.94 4.73
N LEU A 92 6.92 2.22 5.65
CA LEU A 92 6.29 1.48 6.74
C LEU A 92 6.81 2.01 8.07
N GLN A 93 5.92 2.14 9.04
CA GLN A 93 6.27 2.44 10.42
C GLN A 93 5.67 1.38 11.34
N PHE A 94 6.57 0.58 11.94
CA PHE A 94 6.28 -0.49 12.90
C PHE A 94 6.14 0.05 14.32
#